data_AF-A0AB39BYW4-F1
#
_entry.id   AF-A0AB39BYW4-F1
#
_cell.length_a   1.000
_cell.length_b   1.000
_cell.length_c   1.000
_cell.angle_alpha   90.00
_cell.angle_beta   90.00
_cell.angle_gamma   90.00
#
_symmetry.space_group_name_H-M   'P 1'
#
loop_
_entity.id
_entity.type
_entity.pdbx_description
1 polymer ?
#
loop_
_entity_poly.entity_id
_entity_poly.type
_entity_poly.pdbx_seq_one_letter_code
_entity_poly.pdbx_strand_id
1 'polypeptide(L)'
;MSSLLIVGADRLGAIPEKLEEMGFEQITHINGRKVQMVKRDIPSHIDLVLVLTDFINHNLTSVLKKKAAEQNIPICYAKRSWCSIYQSIGKCNYGCNKENSCPFK
;
A
#
# COMPACT_ATOMS: atom_id res chain seq x y z
N MET A 1 -3.75 -16.95 -1.11
CA MET A 1 -3.03 -16.23 -0.06
C MET A 1 -2.74 -14.84 -0.59
N SER A 2 -3.31 -13.79 0.01
CA SER A 2 -3.13 -12.42 -0.45
C SER A 2 -2.12 -11.70 0.45
N SER A 3 -1.05 -11.21 -0.16
CA SER A 3 0.08 -10.57 0.54
C SER A 3 0.08 -9.06 0.31
N LEU A 4 0.12 -8.30 1.41
CA LEU A 4 0.12 -6.85 1.41
C LEU A 4 1.42 -6.31 2.00
N LEU A 5 2.05 -5.39 1.27
CA LEU A 5 3.17 -4.60 1.78
C LEU A 5 2.70 -3.20 2.17
N ILE A 6 2.74 -2.88 3.46
CA ILE A 6 2.46 -1.54 3.97
C ILE A 6 3.77 -0.79 4.11
N VAL A 7 3.90 0.35 3.43
CA VAL A 7 5.07 1.22 3.52
C VAL A 7 4.70 2.53 4.21
N GLY A 8 5.51 2.93 5.18
CA GLY A 8 5.32 4.17 5.94
C GLY A 8 4.57 3.93 7.26
N ALA A 9 4.35 5.02 7.98
CA ALA A 9 3.89 5.07 9.38
C ALA A 9 4.81 4.30 10.36
N ASP A 10 5.04 4.87 11.53
CA ASP A 10 5.80 4.19 12.59
C ASP A 10 4.96 3.15 13.34
N ARG A 11 3.64 3.36 13.41
CA ARG A 11 2.70 2.50 14.12
C ARG A 11 1.42 2.33 13.30
N LEU A 12 1.01 1.09 13.05
CA LEU A 12 -0.21 0.79 12.30
C LEU A 12 -1.46 0.69 13.20
N GLY A 13 -1.31 0.43 14.50
CA GLY A 13 -2.47 0.25 15.39
C GLY A 13 -3.33 -0.93 14.93
N ALA A 14 -4.66 -0.75 14.89
CA ALA A 14 -5.62 -1.78 14.46
C ALA A 14 -5.73 -1.94 12.92
N ILE A 15 -4.89 -1.27 12.12
CA ILE A 15 -4.93 -1.40 10.66
C ILE A 15 -4.64 -2.85 10.18
N PRO A 16 -3.61 -3.55 10.69
CA PRO A 16 -3.28 -4.90 10.23
C PRO A 16 -4.41 -5.90 10.52
N GLU A 17 -4.95 -5.87 11.75
CA GLU A 17 -6.09 -6.71 12.16
C GLU A 17 -7.28 -6.57 11.22
N LYS A 18 -7.65 -5.34 10.86
CA LYS A 18 -8.75 -5.11 9.93
C LYS A 18 -8.44 -5.51 8.49
N LEU A 19 -7.18 -5.54 8.09
CA LEU A 19 -6.76 -6.04 6.78
C LEU A 19 -6.78 -7.57 6.75
N GLU A 20 -6.42 -8.22 7.86
CA GLU A 20 -6.59 -9.66 8.06
C GLU A 20 -8.08 -10.04 7.99
N GLU A 21 -8.96 -9.29 8.67
CA GLU A 21 -10.42 -9.43 8.55
C GLU A 21 -10.94 -9.25 7.11
N MET A 22 -10.25 -8.46 6.30
CA MET A 22 -10.58 -8.25 4.88
C MET A 22 -10.11 -9.40 3.98
N GLY A 23 -9.27 -10.31 4.49
CA GLY A 23 -8.75 -11.46 3.75
C GLY A 23 -7.26 -11.39 3.37
N PHE A 24 -6.51 -10.41 3.87
CA PHE A 24 -5.05 -10.38 3.69
C PHE A 24 -4.37 -11.26 4.74
N GLU A 25 -3.80 -12.38 4.32
CA GLU A 25 -3.18 -13.36 5.23
C GLU A 25 -1.73 -13.01 5.57
N GLN A 26 -1.05 -12.27 4.68
CA GLN A 26 0.34 -11.87 4.89
C GLN A 26 0.46 -10.36 4.81
N ILE A 27 0.73 -9.72 5.95
CA ILE A 27 0.91 -8.27 6.02
C ILE A 27 2.34 -7.97 6.43
N THR A 28 3.12 -7.41 5.51
CA THR A 28 4.47 -6.94 5.78
C THR A 28 4.44 -5.43 6.01
N HIS A 29 4.95 -4.96 7.15
CA HIS A 29 5.06 -3.53 7.44
C HIS A 29 6.52 -3.07 7.34
N ILE A 30 6.77 -2.05 6.52
CA ILE A 30 8.05 -1.35 6.49
C ILE A 30 7.85 0.08 6.97
N ASN A 31 8.46 0.35 8.12
CA ASN A 31 8.44 1.66 8.75
C ASN A 31 9.13 2.73 7.89
N GLY A 32 8.58 3.95 7.97
CA GLY A 32 9.06 5.15 7.25
C GLY A 32 10.50 5.58 7.60
N ARG A 33 11.14 4.96 8.60
CA ARG A 33 12.55 5.18 8.94
C ARG A 33 13.51 4.20 8.27
N LYS A 34 13.05 3.02 7.85
CA LYS A 34 13.87 2.02 7.13
C LYS A 34 13.61 2.03 5.62
N VAL A 35 13.12 3.15 5.06
CA VAL A 35 12.66 3.16 3.65
C VAL A 35 13.78 2.97 2.63
N GLN A 36 15.05 3.10 3.04
CA GLN A 36 16.17 2.69 2.21
C GLN A 36 16.14 1.18 1.88
N MET A 37 15.52 0.36 2.73
CA MET A 37 15.32 -1.07 2.51
C MET A 37 14.26 -1.33 1.42
N VAL A 38 13.18 -0.53 1.40
CA VAL A 38 12.14 -0.59 0.35
C VAL A 38 12.65 -0.08 -1.01
N LYS A 39 13.57 0.88 -1.00
CA LYS A 39 14.29 1.30 -2.20
C LYS A 39 15.16 0.17 -2.76
N ARG A 40 15.54 -0.83 -1.97
CA ARG A 40 16.39 -1.93 -2.43
C ARG A 40 15.57 -3.01 -3.10
N ASP A 41 14.54 -3.56 -2.43
CA ASP A 41 13.70 -4.59 -3.04
C ASP A 41 12.26 -4.58 -2.49
N ILE A 42 11.29 -4.72 -3.41
CA ILE A 42 9.93 -5.15 -3.06
C ILE A 42 9.96 -6.67 -3.10
N PRO A 43 9.57 -7.37 -2.01
CA PRO A 43 9.57 -8.82 -2.00
C PRO A 43 8.66 -9.37 -3.11
N SER A 44 9.13 -10.36 -3.85
CA SER A 44 8.46 -10.90 -5.04
C SER A 44 7.13 -11.61 -4.77
N HIS A 45 6.80 -11.85 -3.49
CA HIS A 45 5.56 -12.52 -3.07
C HIS A 45 4.43 -11.55 -2.71
N ILE A 46 4.63 -10.24 -2.91
CA ILE A 46 3.64 -9.22 -2.56
C ILE A 46 2.67 -9.00 -3.72
N ASP A 47 1.37 -9.12 -3.43
CA ASP A 47 0.29 -8.90 -4.40
C ASP A 47 -0.17 -7.45 -4.46
N LEU A 48 0.01 -6.70 -3.36
CA LEU A 48 -0.44 -5.30 -3.25
C LEU A 48 0.50 -4.48 -2.37
N VAL A 49 0.83 -3.27 -2.81
CA VAL A 49 1.62 -2.32 -2.02
C VAL A 49 0.73 -1.17 -1.55
N LEU A 50 0.58 -1.01 -0.24
CA LEU A 50 -0.12 0.12 0.39
C LEU A 50 0.89 1.14 0.91
N VAL A 51 0.90 2.33 0.30
CA VAL A 51 1.74 3.45 0.69
C VAL A 51 0.97 4.43 1.56
N LEU A 52 1.43 4.61 2.80
CA LEU A 52 0.88 5.61 3.72
C LEU A 52 1.55 6.97 3.50
N THR A 53 0.81 7.91 2.89
CA THR A 53 1.35 9.19 2.40
C THR A 53 1.78 10.14 3.50
N ASP A 54 1.25 10.00 4.72
CA ASP A 54 1.51 10.96 5.82
C ASP A 54 2.96 10.94 6.33
N PHE A 55 3.73 9.89 5.98
CA PHE A 55 5.07 9.66 6.52
C PHE A 55 6.09 9.23 5.47
N ILE A 56 5.85 9.51 4.18
CA ILE A 56 6.77 9.15 3.08
C ILE A 56 7.24 10.38 2.30
N ASN A 57 8.55 10.39 1.99
CA ASN A 57 9.17 11.40 1.13
C ASN A 57 8.76 11.17 -0.34
N HIS A 58 8.44 12.23 -1.09
CA HIS A 58 8.13 12.17 -2.52
C HIS A 58 9.15 11.37 -3.36
N ASN A 59 10.44 11.44 -3.01
CA ASN A 59 11.49 10.68 -3.69
C ASN A 59 11.34 9.16 -3.50
N LEU A 60 10.81 8.72 -2.37
CA LEU A 60 10.56 7.30 -2.10
C LEU A 60 9.39 6.78 -2.91
N THR A 61 8.31 7.55 -2.97
CA THR A 61 7.12 7.23 -3.77
C THR A 61 7.49 7.01 -5.24
N SER A 62 8.32 7.88 -5.82
CA SER A 62 8.78 7.74 -7.20
C SER A 62 9.58 6.47 -7.45
N VAL A 63 10.45 6.08 -6.53
CA VAL A 63 11.25 4.84 -6.64
C VAL A 63 10.36 3.61 -6.47
N LEU A 64 9.47 3.62 -5.48
CA LEU A 64 8.48 2.56 -5.25
C LEU A 64 7.60 2.35 -6.47
N LYS A 65 7.08 3.44 -7.05
CA LYS A 65 6.24 3.40 -8.25
C LYS A 65 6.97 2.75 -9.43
N LYS A 66 8.23 3.10 -9.66
CA LYS A 66 9.04 2.48 -10.73
C LYS A 66 9.23 0.99 -10.49
N LYS A 67 9.61 0.59 -9.28
CA LYS A 67 9.85 -0.83 -8.94
C LYS A 67 8.59 -1.69 -9.04
N ALA A 68 7.48 -1.19 -8.51
CA ALA A 68 6.23 -1.92 -8.61
C ALA A 68 5.77 -2.01 -10.07
N ALA A 69 5.98 -0.97 -10.89
CA ALA A 69 5.71 -1.03 -12.31
C ALA A 69 6.61 -2.06 -13.04
N GLU A 70 7.90 -2.13 -12.69
CA GLU A 70 8.82 -3.16 -13.20
C GLU A 70 8.37 -4.58 -12.81
N GLN A 71 7.80 -4.75 -11.61
CA GLN A 71 7.29 -6.03 -11.11
C GLN A 71 5.80 -6.28 -11.42
N ASN A 72 5.12 -5.36 -12.11
CA ASN A 72 3.67 -5.38 -12.37
C ASN A 72 2.78 -5.52 -11.11
N ILE A 73 3.23 -4.97 -9.98
CA ILE A 73 2.51 -5.00 -8.71
C ILE A 73 1.65 -3.72 -8.57
N PRO A 74 0.36 -3.82 -8.23
CA PRO A 74 -0.47 -2.65 -7.96
C PRO A 74 -0.02 -1.89 -6.71
N ILE A 75 -0.07 -0.56 -6.77
CA ILE A 75 0.20 0.33 -5.63
C ILE A 75 -1.03 1.16 -5.30
N CYS A 76 -1.34 1.25 -4.01
CA CYS A 76 -2.36 2.11 -3.44
C CYS A 76 -1.76 3.17 -2.54
N TYR A 77 -2.35 4.35 -2.56
CA TYR A 77 -1.95 5.47 -1.72
C TYR A 77 -3.08 5.82 -0.77
N ALA A 78 -2.79 5.88 0.53
CA ALA A 78 -3.77 6.23 1.54
C ALA A 78 -3.15 7.06 2.65
N LYS A 79 -3.99 7.80 3.37
CA LYS A 79 -3.62 8.36 4.68
C LYS A 79 -3.68 7.26 5.74
N ARG A 80 -3.04 7.48 6.89
CA ARG A 80 -3.08 6.65 8.11
C ARG A 80 -4.43 6.79 8.81
N SER A 81 -5.50 6.43 8.10
CA SER A 81 -6.85 6.31 8.62
C SER A 81 -7.52 5.12 7.96
N TRP A 82 -8.28 4.34 8.75
CA TRP A 82 -8.96 3.15 8.24
C TRP A 82 -9.86 3.49 7.05
N CYS A 83 -10.64 4.57 7.14
CA CYS A 83 -11.51 5.00 6.05
C CYS A 83 -10.73 5.31 4.77
N SER A 84 -9.56 5.95 4.86
CA SER A 84 -8.74 6.24 3.68
C SER A 84 -8.13 4.99 3.08
N ILE A 85 -7.70 4.04 3.91
CA ILE A 85 -7.11 2.77 3.48
C ILE A 85 -8.17 1.91 2.79
N TYR A 86 -9.33 1.74 3.43
CA TYR A 86 -10.45 0.99 2.89
C TYR A 86 -10.90 1.54 1.54
N GLN A 87 -11.04 2.87 1.43
CA GLN A 87 -11.34 3.50 0.14
C GLN A 87 -10.23 3.33 -0.88
N SER A 88 -8.96 3.37 -0.48
CA SER A 88 -7.84 3.24 -1.40
C SER A 88 -7.73 1.82 -1.97
N ILE A 89 -7.87 0.81 -1.11
CA ILE A 89 -7.93 -0.61 -1.52
C ILE A 89 -9.15 -0.85 -2.40
N GLY A 90 -10.31 -0.32 -2.02
CA GLY A 90 -11.54 -0.41 -2.83
C GLY A 90 -11.49 0.36 -4.16
N LYS A 91 -10.65 1.40 -4.27
CA LYS A 91 -10.37 2.14 -5.52
C LYS A 91 -9.31 1.45 -6.38
N CYS A 92 -8.35 0.77 -5.75
CA CYS A 92 -7.35 -0.07 -6.40
C CYS A 92 -7.93 -1.44 -6.77
N ASN A 93 -8.95 -1.46 -7.60
CA ASN A 93 -9.40 -2.61 -8.41
C ASN A 93 -9.21 -4.05 -7.86
N TYR A 94 -9.46 -4.29 -6.57
CA TYR A 94 -10.02 -5.56 -6.10
C TYR A 94 -11.53 -5.47 -6.32
N GLY A 95 -11.95 -5.50 -7.60
CA GLY A 95 -13.35 -5.60 -8.03
C GLY A 95 -14.26 -4.40 -7.74
N CYS A 96 -14.05 -3.24 -8.38
CA CYS A 96 -15.06 -2.16 -8.35
C CYS A 96 -15.40 -1.66 -9.77
N ASN A 97 -16.49 -2.19 -10.32
CA ASN A 97 -17.15 -1.74 -11.57
C ASN A 97 -17.85 -0.38 -11.38
N LYS A 98 -17.11 0.68 -11.05
CA LYS A 98 -17.61 2.06 -11.16
C LYS A 98 -16.51 2.95 -11.74
N GLU A 99 -16.41 2.89 -13.06
CA GLU A 99 -15.87 3.97 -13.86
C GLU A 99 -16.66 5.27 -13.53
N ASN A 100 -15.96 6.40 -13.44
CA ASN A 100 -16.49 7.78 -13.44
C ASN A 100 -16.60 8.59 -12.14
N SER A 101 -15.96 8.23 -11.02
CA SER A 101 -15.80 9.21 -9.92
C SER A 101 -14.57 9.02 -9.02
N CYS A 102 -13.41 8.70 -9.59
CA CYS A 102 -12.16 8.76 -8.84
C CYS A 102 -11.59 10.20 -8.84
N PRO A 103 -11.53 10.90 -7.69
CA PRO A 103 -11.22 12.33 -7.60
C PRO A 103 -9.71 12.65 -7.56
N PHE A 104 -8.84 11.67 -7.82
CA PHE A 104 -7.38 11.86 -7.85
C PHE A 104 -6.87 11.78 -9.28
N LYS A 105 -7.37 12.69 -10.11
CA LYS A 105 -6.80 13.01 -11.42
C LYS A 105 -5.58 13.91 -11.24
#